data_AF-A0A424YNS9-F1
#
_entry.id   AF-A0A424YNS9-F1
#
_cell.length_a   1.000
_cell.length_b   1.000
_cell.length_c   1.000
_cell.angle_alpha   90.00
_cell.angle_beta   90.00
_cell.angle_gamma   90.00
#
_symmetry.space_group_name_H-M   'P 1'
#
loop_
_entity.id
_entity.type
_entity.pdbx_description
1 polymer ?
#
loop_
_entity_poly.entity_id
_entity_poly.type
_entity_poly.pdbx_seq_one_letter_code
_entity_poly.pdbx_strand_id
1 'polypeptide(L)' 'MSDHVCDICGEKAIGCQILGCCGSYVCWEHADKQLKTLKSGEKQELGACYYWRFEEDAE' A
#
# COMPACT_ATOMS: atom_id res chain seq x y z
N MET A 1 -5.75 8.46 -11.32
CA MET A 1 -6.67 8.00 -10.26
C MET A 1 -6.74 6.48 -10.26
N SER A 2 -5.80 5.84 -9.56
CA SER A 2 -6.00 4.43 -9.20
C SER A 2 -6.89 4.42 -7.96
N ASP A 3 -8.21 4.42 -8.16
CA ASP A 3 -9.22 4.33 -7.10
C ASP A 3 -9.22 2.90 -6.51
N HIS A 4 -8.14 2.57 -5.81
CA HIS A 4 -8.04 1.32 -5.07
C HIS A 4 -8.68 1.50 -3.69
N VAL A 5 -9.48 0.51 -3.31
CA VAL A 5 -10.06 0.38 -1.98
C VAL A 5 -9.33 -0.70 -1.20
N CYS A 6 -9.38 -0.61 0.12
CA CYS A 6 -8.80 -1.60 1.00
C CYS A 6 -9.59 -2.90 0.89
N ASP A 7 -8.89 -4.00 0.64
CA ASP A 7 -9.51 -5.33 0.50
C ASP A 7 -10.14 -5.84 1.82
N ILE A 8 -9.86 -5.18 2.95
CA ILE A 8 -10.32 -5.59 4.29
C ILE A 8 -11.56 -4.80 4.73
N CYS A 9 -11.57 -3.47 4.56
CA CYS A 9 -12.67 -2.62 5.03
C CYS A 9 -13.36 -1.78 3.94
N GLY A 10 -12.83 -1.74 2.71
CA GLY A 10 -13.39 -0.96 1.61
C GLY A 10 -13.08 0.54 1.65
N GLU A 11 -12.32 1.03 2.63
CA GLU A 11 -11.85 2.43 2.64
C GLU A 11 -10.80 2.71 1.56
N LYS A 12 -10.47 3.98 1.32
CA LYS A 12 -9.43 4.36 0.34
C LYS A 12 -8.10 3.70 0.69
N ALA A 13 -7.56 2.90 -0.24
CA ALA A 13 -6.26 2.28 -0.06
C ALA A 13 -5.16 3.34 -0.20
N ILE A 14 -4.16 3.26 0.66
CA ILE A 14 -2.99 4.14 0.64
C ILE A 14 -1.84 3.53 -0.18
N GLY A 15 -1.95 2.25 -0.50
CA GLY A 15 -0.93 1.47 -1.16
C GLY A 15 -1.29 0.00 -1.28
N CYS A 16 -0.36 -0.76 -1.83
CA CYS A 16 -0.40 -2.21 -1.92
C CYS A 16 0.77 -2.79 -1.14
N GLN A 17 0.52 -3.90 -0.44
CA GLN A 17 1.57 -4.71 0.17
C GLN A 17 1.43 -6.15 -0.32
N ILE A 18 2.57 -6.76 -0.64
CA ILE A 18 2.69 -8.15 -1.06
C ILE A 18 3.59 -8.81 -0.05
N LEU A 19 3.05 -9.80 0.67
CA LEU A 19 3.77 -10.51 1.71
C LEU A 19 3.95 -11.96 1.25
N GLY A 20 5.09 -12.24 0.59
CA GLY A 20 5.33 -13.51 -0.05
C GLY A 20 4.55 -13.66 -1.35
N CYS A 21 3.56 -14.56 -1.39
CA CYS A 21 2.78 -14.84 -2.59
C CYS A 21 1.44 -14.07 -2.69
N CYS A 22 1.03 -13.39 -1.62
CA CYS A 22 -0.26 -12.71 -1.55
C CYS A 22 -0.08 -11.19 -1.55
N GLY A 23 -0.75 -10.51 -2.48
CA GLY A 23 -0.83 -9.06 -2.57
C GLY A 23 -2.20 -8.55 -2.15
N SER A 24 -2.25 -7.41 -1.46
CA SER A 24 -3.51 -6.78 -1.05
C SER A 24 -3.38 -5.25 -0.99
N TYR A 25 -4.45 -4.57 -1.36
CA TYR A 25 -4.61 -3.13 -1.20
C TYR A 25 -5.09 -2.82 0.22
N VAL A 26 -4.44 -1.87 0.87
CA VAL A 26 -4.65 -1.62 2.30
C VAL A 26 -4.79 -0.12 2.59
N CYS A 27 -5.72 0.24 3.49
CA CYS A 27 -5.87 1.60 4.00
C CYS A 27 -4.89 1.88 5.15
N TRP A 28 -4.87 3.11 5.69
CA TRP A 28 -3.97 3.49 6.79
C TRP A 28 -4.11 2.60 8.02
N GLU A 29 -5.30 2.12 8.33
CA GLU A 29 -5.53 1.25 9.49
C GLU A 29 -4.96 -0.16 9.27
N HIS A 30 -5.19 -0.73 8.08
CA HIS A 30 -4.81 -2.11 7.75
C HIS A 30 -3.41 -2.28 7.13
N ALA A 31 -2.76 -1.17 6.76
CA ALA A 31 -1.42 -1.21 6.21
C ALA A 31 -0.38 -1.68 7.23
N ASP A 32 0.62 -2.42 6.75
CA ASP A 32 1.79 -2.75 7.54
C ASP A 32 2.59 -1.48 7.88
N LYS A 33 3.31 -1.51 9.00
CA LYS A 33 4.14 -0.38 9.45
C LYS A 33 5.15 0.02 8.37
N GLN A 34 5.68 -0.93 7.62
CA GLN A 34 6.65 -0.64 6.57
C GLN A 34 6.02 0.23 5.46
N LEU A 35 4.81 -0.10 5.02
CA LEU A 35 4.09 0.69 4.01
C LEU A 35 3.76 2.11 4.48
N LYS A 36 3.52 2.30 5.79
CA LYS A 36 3.27 3.63 6.38
C LYS A 36 4.52 4.49 6.47
N THR A 37 5.70 3.87 6.54
CA THR A 37 6.98 4.59 6.57
C THR A 37 7.47 5.04 5.20
N LEU A 38 6.89 4.50 4.13
CA LEU A 38 7.19 4.90 2.75
C LEU A 38 6.61 6.26 2.43
N LYS A 39 7.34 7.03 1.61
CA LYS A 39 6.83 8.26 1.04
C LYS A 39 5.80 7.96 -0.04
N SER A 40 4.90 8.90 -0.31
CA SER A 40 3.91 8.78 -1.36
C SER A 40 4.60 8.54 -2.72
N GLY A 41 4.18 7.49 -3.43
CA GLY A 41 4.82 7.01 -4.66
C GLY A 41 6.02 6.07 -4.50
N GLU A 42 6.52 5.90 -3.28
CA GLU A 42 7.70 5.06 -3.03
C GLU A 42 7.35 3.57 -3.07
N LYS A 43 8.30 2.79 -3.61
CA LYS A 43 8.25 1.33 -3.69
C LYS A 43 9.43 0.77 -2.93
N GLN A 44 9.20 -0.23 -2.09
CA GLN A 44 10.24 -0.90 -1.34
C GLN A 44 10.09 -2.41 -1.43
N GLU A 45 11.20 -3.08 -1.73
CA GLU A 45 11.28 -4.53 -1.85
C GLU A 45 12.20 -5.06 -0.74
N LEU A 46 11.70 -6.03 0.01
CA LEU A 46 12.36 -6.68 1.14
C LEU A 46 12.34 -8.19 0.91
N GLY A 47 13.13 -8.65 -0.07
CA GLY A 47 13.21 -10.05 -0.45
C GLY A 47 11.88 -10.57 -0.99
N ALA A 48 11.18 -11.37 -0.18
CA ALA A 48 9.87 -11.92 -0.54
C ALA A 48 8.69 -10.96 -0.27
N CYS A 49 8.93 -9.81 0.37
CA CYS A 49 7.90 -8.82 0.64
C CYS A 49 8.08 -7.58 -0.24
N TYR A 50 6.99 -7.05 -0.77
CA TYR A 50 6.97 -5.85 -1.61
C TYR A 50 5.94 -4.86 -1.07
N TYR A 51 6.31 -3.59 -0.98
CA TYR A 51 5.47 -2.53 -0.48
C TYR A 51 5.46 -1.40 -1.52
N TRP A 52 4.27 -0.92 -1.87
CA TRP A 52 4.11 0.20 -2.78
C TRP A 52 3.11 1.19 -2.22
N ARG A 53 3.61 2.36 -1.82
CA ARG A 53 2.79 3.49 -1.40
C ARG A 53 2.29 4.22 -2.64
N PHE A 54 0.99 4.47 -2.72
CA PHE A 54 0.44 5.26 -3.82
C PHE A 54 0.87 6.71 -3.70
N GLU A 55 0.98 7.38 -4.85
CA GLU A 55 1.12 8.81 -4.89
C GLU A 55 -0.19 9.41 -4.38
N GLU A 56 -0.10 10.24 -3.36
CA GLU A 56 -1.16 11.20 -3.07
C GLU A 56 -0.97 12.28 -4.13
N ASP A 57 -1.84 12.29 -5.15
CA ASP A 57 -1.87 13.31 -6.20
C ASP A 57 -1.58 14.67 -5.56
N ALA A 58 -0.39 15.20 -5.81
CA ALA A 58 -0.04 16.58 -5.52
C ALA A 58 -0.73 17.41 -6.61
N GLU A 59 -1.87 18.02 -6.26
CA GLU A 59 -2.46 19.11 -7.04
C GLU A 59 -1.52 20.32 -7.11
#